data_AF-A0AAW9PXW8-F1
#
_entry.id   AF-A0AAW9PXW8-F1
#
_cell.length_a   1.000
_cell.length_b   1.000
_cell.length_c   1.000
_cell.angle_alpha   90.00
_cell.angle_beta   90.00
_cell.angle_gamma   90.00
#
_symmetry.space_group_name_H-M   'P 1'
#
loop_
_entity.id
_entity.type
_entity.pdbx_description
1 polymer ?
#
loop_
_entity_poly.entity_id
_entity_poly.type
_entity_poly.pdbx_seq_one_letter_code
_entity_poly.pdbx_strand_id
1 'polypeptide(L)'
;MHLSIRAVLLTLFLTVSCQSNLAKSEARQHRPNWNAEIRHDCAPWDGSAFRITLTDSNDQKSSTTTIDVAIWQAPAFNEPVSFTLTESSRIGRVRFVTQFGTPSVLTGQIGFKRVKESEPVEGNFDFVTKQGDRKQGTFRAIWKPNSALCG
;
A
#
# COMPACT_ATOMS: atom_id res chain seq x y z
N MET A 1 -83.90 -1.70 -22.86
CA MET A 1 -83.06 -0.86 -23.74
C MET A 1 -82.04 -0.15 -22.86
N HIS A 2 -80.86 -0.74 -22.63
CA HIS A 2 -79.84 -0.17 -21.75
C HIS A 2 -78.77 0.55 -22.56
N LEU A 3 -78.63 1.83 -22.23
CA LEU A 3 -77.78 2.83 -22.85
C LEU A 3 -76.31 2.64 -22.45
N SER A 4 -75.46 2.97 -23.41
CA SER A 4 -74.00 2.94 -23.46
C SER A 4 -73.32 3.88 -22.46
N ILE A 5 -72.27 3.43 -21.75
CA ILE A 5 -71.13 4.26 -21.33
C ILE A 5 -69.86 3.40 -21.38
N ARG A 6 -69.14 3.46 -22.50
CA ARG A 6 -67.75 2.99 -22.61
C ARG A 6 -66.85 4.10 -22.07
N ALA A 7 -66.42 3.98 -20.81
CA ALA A 7 -65.31 4.78 -20.29
C ALA A 7 -64.01 4.19 -20.85
N VAL A 8 -63.50 4.81 -21.92
CA VAL A 8 -62.23 4.46 -22.56
C VAL A 8 -61.10 4.85 -21.61
N LEU A 9 -60.35 3.83 -21.20
CA LEU A 9 -59.08 3.89 -20.47
C LEU A 9 -58.17 4.99 -21.03
N LEU A 10 -57.81 5.94 -20.18
CA LEU A 10 -56.76 6.91 -20.43
C LEU A 10 -55.89 7.01 -19.19
N THR A 11 -54.75 6.32 -19.18
CA THR A 11 -53.43 6.79 -18.72
C THR A 11 -52.47 5.61 -18.55
N LEU A 12 -51.74 5.33 -19.64
CA LEU A 12 -50.52 4.53 -19.63
C LEU A 12 -49.37 5.48 -19.23
N PHE A 13 -48.99 5.52 -17.96
CA PHE A 13 -47.70 6.09 -17.53
C PHE A 13 -46.81 4.95 -17.05
N LEU A 14 -46.18 4.27 -18.01
CA LEU A 14 -45.01 3.43 -17.79
C LEU A 14 -43.81 4.34 -17.52
N THR A 15 -43.66 4.82 -16.28
CA THR A 15 -42.37 5.35 -15.84
C THR A 15 -41.48 4.17 -15.47
N VAL A 16 -40.73 3.70 -16.46
CA VAL A 16 -39.55 2.88 -16.27
C VAL A 16 -38.51 3.75 -15.56
N SER A 17 -38.53 3.75 -14.23
CA SER A 17 -37.42 4.31 -13.43
C SER A 17 -36.31 3.26 -13.35
N CYS A 18 -35.68 3.00 -14.49
CA CYS A 18 -34.40 2.32 -14.55
C CYS A 18 -33.31 3.40 -14.46
N GLN A 19 -32.86 3.73 -13.24
CA GLN A 19 -31.53 4.32 -13.06
C GLN A 19 -30.87 3.70 -11.83
N SER A 20 -30.17 2.62 -12.13
CA SER A 20 -29.10 2.00 -11.35
C SER A 20 -28.02 3.02 -11.03
N ASN A 21 -28.23 3.84 -10.00
CA ASN A 21 -27.13 4.57 -9.35
C ASN A 21 -26.47 3.64 -8.31
N LEU A 22 -25.91 2.52 -8.78
CA LEU A 22 -24.83 1.86 -8.06
C LEU A 22 -23.55 2.63 -8.36
N ALA A 23 -23.51 3.89 -7.90
CA ALA A 23 -22.25 4.57 -7.69
C ALA A 23 -21.54 3.75 -6.62
N LYS A 24 -20.70 2.81 -7.08
CA LYS A 24 -19.66 2.17 -6.31
C LYS A 24 -18.71 3.30 -5.89
N SER A 25 -19.12 4.00 -4.83
CA SER A 25 -18.24 4.75 -3.98
C SER A 25 -17.22 3.72 -3.53
N GLU A 26 -16.09 3.65 -4.26
CA GLU A 26 -14.84 3.29 -3.66
C GLU A 26 -14.73 4.20 -2.45
N ALA A 27 -15.21 3.70 -1.31
CA ALA A 27 -14.86 4.23 -0.03
C ALA A 27 -13.36 4.43 -0.14
N ARG A 28 -12.91 5.70 -0.10
CA ARG A 28 -11.53 6.04 0.16
C ARG A 28 -11.27 5.48 1.55
N GLN A 29 -11.03 4.16 1.62
CA GLN A 29 -10.68 3.47 2.83
C GLN A 29 -9.47 4.24 3.32
N HIS A 30 -9.65 4.88 4.46
CA HIS A 30 -8.62 5.67 5.12
C HIS A 30 -7.44 4.72 5.36
N ARG A 31 -6.50 4.70 4.41
CA ARG A 31 -5.32 3.84 4.52
C ARG A 31 -4.51 4.39 5.69
N PRO A 32 -4.17 3.56 6.68
CA PRO A 32 -3.42 4.04 7.82
C PRO A 32 -2.08 4.63 7.33
N ASN A 33 -1.69 5.74 7.94
CA ASN A 33 -0.42 6.38 7.66
C ASN A 33 0.65 5.84 8.60
N TRP A 34 1.70 5.25 8.04
CA TRP A 34 2.80 4.65 8.77
C TRP A 34 3.95 5.66 8.87
N ASN A 35 4.54 5.73 10.07
CA ASN A 35 5.83 6.40 10.25
C ASN A 35 6.88 5.61 9.46
N ALA A 36 7.80 6.32 8.80
CA ALA A 36 8.80 5.65 7.99
C ALA A 36 10.17 6.34 8.03
N GLU A 37 11.21 5.53 7.95
CA GLU A 37 12.60 5.96 7.80
C GLU A 37 13.18 5.29 6.56
N ILE A 38 14.02 6.02 5.81
CA ILE A 38 14.76 5.48 4.67
C ILE A 38 16.26 5.70 4.87
N ARG A 39 17.05 4.68 4.51
CA ARG A 39 18.52 4.65 4.66
C ARG A 39 19.15 3.96 3.47
N HIS A 40 20.40 4.31 3.19
CA HIS A 40 21.23 3.47 2.32
C HIS A 40 21.51 2.13 2.99
N ASP A 41 21.67 1.10 2.16
CA ASP A 41 21.97 -0.26 2.56
C ASP A 41 22.86 -0.90 1.49
N CYS A 42 23.36 -2.10 1.75
CA CYS A 42 24.10 -2.88 0.76
C CYS A 42 23.31 -4.12 0.34
N ALA A 43 23.32 -4.41 -0.96
CA ALA A 43 22.79 -5.64 -1.50
C ALA A 43 23.69 -6.83 -1.10
N PRO A 44 23.17 -8.07 -1.07
CA PRO A 44 23.96 -9.24 -0.67
C PRO A 44 25.20 -9.53 -1.54
N TRP A 45 25.24 -9.00 -2.77
CA TRP A 45 26.34 -9.13 -3.73
C TRP A 45 27.20 -7.86 -3.80
N ASP A 46 27.19 -7.05 -2.74
CA ASP A 46 27.95 -5.80 -2.63
C ASP A 46 27.54 -4.72 -3.67
N GLY A 47 26.25 -4.70 -4.00
CA GLY A 47 25.63 -3.64 -4.79
C GLY A 47 24.98 -2.55 -3.92
N SER A 48 24.67 -1.40 -4.51
CA SER A 48 23.88 -0.37 -3.84
C SER A 48 22.46 -0.87 -3.52
N ALA A 49 21.98 -0.56 -2.32
CA ALA A 49 20.62 -0.83 -1.88
C ALA A 49 20.10 0.34 -1.04
N PHE A 50 18.80 0.27 -0.73
CA PHE A 50 18.21 1.10 0.32
C PHE A 50 17.21 0.30 1.12
N ARG A 51 17.01 0.75 2.35
CA ARG A 51 16.12 0.14 3.32
C ARG A 51 15.09 1.14 3.80
N ILE A 52 13.86 0.68 3.93
CA ILE A 52 12.73 1.41 4.49
C ILE A 52 12.25 0.65 5.72
N THR A 53 12.18 1.35 6.85
CA THR A 53 11.55 0.82 8.06
C THR A 53 10.21 1.52 8.24
N LEU A 54 9.12 0.76 8.23
CA LEU A 54 7.77 1.26 8.46
C LEU A 54 7.35 0.88 9.88
N THR A 55 6.88 1.84 10.65
CA THR A 55 6.35 1.64 12.00
C THR A 55 4.89 2.03 12.04
N ASP A 56 4.04 1.17 12.60
CA ASP A 56 2.61 1.45 12.73
C ASP A 56 2.44 2.63 13.70
N SER A 57 1.88 3.74 13.19
CA SER A 57 1.66 4.96 13.97
C SER A 57 0.65 4.77 15.11
N ASN A 58 -0.18 3.72 15.05
CA ASN A 58 -1.21 3.44 16.06
C ASN A 58 -0.72 2.48 17.15
N ASP A 59 0.50 1.95 17.04
CA ASP A 59 1.08 1.05 18.03
C ASP A 59 1.54 1.83 19.28
N GLN A 60 0.59 2.30 20.07
CA GLN A 60 0.83 3.00 21.35
C GLN A 60 1.36 2.08 22.45
N LYS A 61 1.36 0.75 22.23
CA LYS A 61 1.51 -0.23 23.30
C LYS A 61 2.86 -0.94 23.26
N SER A 62 3.94 -0.16 23.22
CA SER A 62 5.32 -0.55 23.60
C SER A 62 5.96 -1.76 22.90
N SER A 63 5.28 -2.48 22.01
CA SER A 63 5.82 -3.60 21.25
C SER A 63 6.17 -3.15 19.84
N THR A 64 7.25 -2.38 19.68
CA THR A 64 7.63 -1.74 18.41
C THR A 64 7.55 -2.72 17.24
N THR A 65 6.44 -2.68 16.52
CA THR A 65 6.19 -3.55 15.39
C THR A 65 6.57 -2.81 14.13
N THR A 66 7.45 -3.41 13.34
CA THR A 66 8.00 -2.77 12.15
C THR A 66 7.93 -3.68 10.94
N ILE A 67 7.84 -3.06 9.77
CA ILE A 67 8.05 -3.71 8.49
C ILE A 67 9.39 -3.20 7.96
N ASP A 68 10.34 -4.11 7.80
CA ASP A 68 11.66 -3.88 7.21
C ASP A 68 11.61 -4.25 5.73
N VAL A 69 11.82 -3.26 4.86
CA VAL A 69 11.86 -3.43 3.41
C VAL A 69 13.25 -3.10 2.93
N ALA A 70 13.92 -4.02 2.24
CA ALA A 70 15.19 -3.74 1.56
C ALA A 70 15.00 -3.90 0.06
N ILE A 71 15.45 -2.91 -0.71
CA ILE A 71 15.44 -2.92 -2.18
C ILE A 71 16.89 -2.89 -2.65
N TRP A 72 17.29 -3.90 -3.41
CA TRP A 72 18.67 -4.11 -3.88
C TRP A 72 18.95 -3.35 -5.18
N GLN A 73 18.64 -2.05 -5.16
CA GLN A 73 18.91 -1.08 -6.23
C GLN A 73 19.27 0.26 -5.59
N ALA A 74 19.94 1.15 -6.33
CA ALA A 74 20.24 2.49 -5.85
C ALA A 74 18.95 3.33 -5.65
N PRO A 75 18.88 4.22 -4.64
CA PRO A 75 17.69 5.01 -4.33
C PRO A 75 17.57 6.27 -5.18
N ALA A 76 17.46 6.13 -6.50
CA ALA A 76 17.32 7.25 -7.43
C ALA A 76 16.24 6.97 -8.48
N PHE A 77 15.01 7.41 -8.19
CA PHE A 77 13.87 7.26 -9.10
C PHE A 77 13.16 8.59 -9.23
N ASN A 78 13.16 9.16 -10.44
CA ASN A 78 12.48 10.43 -10.74
C ASN A 78 10.99 10.25 -11.08
N GLU A 79 10.59 9.03 -11.42
CA GLU A 79 9.22 8.65 -11.76
C GLU A 79 8.63 7.68 -10.72
N PRO A 80 7.29 7.58 -10.63
CA PRO A 80 6.66 6.58 -9.80
C PRO A 80 7.12 5.16 -10.15
N VAL A 81 7.49 4.39 -9.14
CA VAL A 81 8.00 3.01 -9.30
C VAL A 81 7.39 2.09 -8.25
N SER A 82 7.11 0.85 -8.63
CA SER A 82 6.61 -0.18 -7.72
C SER A 82 7.44 -1.45 -7.84
N PHE A 83 7.65 -2.11 -6.70
CA PHE A 83 8.38 -3.37 -6.59
C PHE A 83 7.48 -4.44 -6.00
N THR A 84 7.39 -5.57 -6.70
CA THR A 84 6.75 -6.77 -6.18
C THR A 84 7.80 -7.64 -5.50
N LEU A 85 7.62 -7.89 -4.21
CA LEU A 85 8.53 -8.65 -3.37
C LEU A 85 7.89 -10.01 -3.04
N THR A 86 8.59 -11.06 -3.40
CA THR A 86 8.28 -12.45 -3.08
C THR A 86 9.39 -13.02 -2.20
N GLU A 87 9.19 -14.21 -1.63
CA GLU A 87 10.20 -14.86 -0.78
C GLU A 87 11.53 -15.09 -1.52
N SER A 88 11.47 -15.31 -2.84
CA SER A 88 12.63 -15.57 -3.71
C SER A 88 13.00 -14.38 -4.59
N SER A 89 12.54 -13.17 -4.27
CA SER A 89 12.79 -12.00 -5.10
C SER A 89 14.27 -11.65 -5.16
N ARG A 90 14.77 -11.37 -6.37
CA ARG A 90 16.11 -10.81 -6.60
C ARG A 90 16.15 -9.28 -6.56
N ILE A 91 15.00 -8.65 -6.32
CA ILE A 91 14.85 -7.19 -6.31
C ILE A 91 14.98 -6.65 -4.88
N GLY A 92 14.68 -7.47 -3.89
CA GLY A 92 14.63 -7.04 -2.50
C GLY A 92 13.97 -8.08 -1.61
N ARG A 93 13.74 -7.69 -0.36
CA ARG A 93 13.03 -8.50 0.63
C ARG A 93 12.14 -7.61 1.50
N VAL A 94 11.14 -8.22 2.10
CA VAL A 94 10.30 -7.58 3.12
C VAL A 94 10.09 -8.53 4.30
N ARG A 95 10.20 -7.99 5.51
CA ARG A 95 10.05 -8.73 6.76
C ARG A 95 9.19 -7.96 7.75
N PHE A 96 8.41 -8.68 8.53
CA PHE A 96 7.72 -8.16 9.69
C PHE A 96 8.53 -8.51 10.94
N VAL A 97 8.88 -7.50 11.72
CA VAL A 97 9.73 -7.62 12.90
C VAL A 97 8.97 -7.11 14.11
N THR A 98 8.84 -7.97 15.11
CA THR A 98 8.29 -7.62 16.42
C THR A 98 9.43 -7.62 17.45
N GLN A 99 9.30 -6.83 18.51
CA GLN A 99 10.36 -6.64 19.51
C GLN A 99 10.93 -7.93 20.12
N PHE A 100 10.10 -8.96 20.30
CA PHE A 100 10.48 -10.22 20.95
C PHE A 100 10.25 -11.46 20.05
N GLY A 101 9.94 -11.25 18.77
CA GLY A 101 9.60 -12.34 17.85
C GLY A 101 10.70 -12.64 16.83
N THR A 102 10.61 -13.82 16.22
CA THR A 102 11.38 -14.12 15.01
C THR A 102 10.82 -13.32 13.84
N PRO A 103 11.66 -12.62 13.04
CA PRO A 103 11.19 -11.95 11.85
C PRO A 103 10.43 -12.90 10.92
N SER A 104 9.24 -12.51 10.49
CA SER A 104 8.46 -13.27 9.52
C SER A 104 8.59 -12.64 8.13
N VAL A 105 8.65 -13.48 7.10
CA VAL A 105 8.70 -13.00 5.72
C VAL A 105 7.32 -12.54 5.29
N LEU A 106 7.26 -11.39 4.62
CA LEU A 106 6.06 -10.93 3.92
C LEU A 106 6.23 -11.08 2.41
N THR A 107 5.13 -11.02 1.67
CA THR A 107 5.12 -10.86 0.22
C THR A 107 4.14 -9.76 -0.18
N GLY A 108 4.31 -9.15 -1.34
CA GLY A 108 3.39 -8.13 -1.83
C GLY A 108 4.10 -7.03 -2.59
N GLN A 109 3.59 -5.80 -2.51
CA GLN A 109 4.09 -4.67 -3.29
C GLN A 109 4.36 -3.45 -2.43
N ILE A 110 5.41 -2.72 -2.79
CA ILE A 110 5.66 -1.35 -2.32
C ILE A 110 5.83 -0.44 -3.52
N GLY A 111 5.18 0.72 -3.47
CA GLY A 111 5.25 1.76 -4.49
C GLY A 111 5.77 3.06 -3.91
N PHE A 112 6.58 3.75 -4.70
CA PHE A 112 7.15 5.06 -4.40
C PHE A 112 6.68 6.06 -5.45
N LYS A 113 6.33 7.28 -5.02
CA LYS A 113 6.03 8.36 -5.98
C LYS A 113 7.30 8.89 -6.65
N ARG A 114 8.36 9.03 -5.84
CA ARG A 114 9.69 9.51 -6.22
C ARG A 114 10.66 9.15 -5.11
N VAL A 115 11.90 8.80 -5.44
CA VAL A 115 12.99 8.63 -4.46
C VAL A 115 14.13 9.53 -4.85
N LYS A 116 14.35 10.55 -4.04
CA LYS A 116 15.43 11.52 -4.18
C LYS A 116 16.06 11.73 -2.80
N GLU A 117 17.38 11.68 -2.75
CA GLU A 117 18.11 11.90 -1.50
C GLU A 117 17.79 13.26 -0.89
N SER A 118 17.84 13.32 0.45
CA SER A 118 17.55 14.51 1.25
C SER A 118 16.11 15.03 1.17
N GLU A 119 15.24 14.40 0.37
CA GLU A 119 13.82 14.72 0.29
C GLU A 119 12.96 13.60 0.90
N PRO A 120 11.89 13.93 1.63
CA PRO A 120 10.96 12.92 2.12
C PRO A 120 10.37 12.08 1.00
N VAL A 121 10.37 10.76 1.19
CA VAL A 121 9.90 9.80 0.19
C VAL A 121 8.48 9.36 0.52
N GLU A 122 7.56 9.59 -0.39
CA GLU A 122 6.17 9.17 -0.23
C GLU A 122 5.87 7.89 -1.02
N GLY A 123 5.03 7.04 -0.44
CA GLY A 123 4.67 5.80 -1.07
C GLY A 123 3.47 5.12 -0.43
N ASN A 124 3.19 3.94 -0.96
CA ASN A 124 2.17 3.04 -0.44
C ASN A 124 2.69 1.61 -0.47
N PHE A 125 2.10 0.76 0.35
CA PHE A 125 2.47 -0.65 0.39
C PHE A 125 1.24 -1.50 0.66
N ASP A 126 1.37 -2.76 0.25
CA ASP A 126 0.41 -3.81 0.48
C ASP A 126 1.15 -5.13 0.57
N PHE A 127 1.26 -5.66 1.78
CA PHE A 127 1.99 -6.88 2.10
C PHE A 127 1.09 -7.88 2.80
N VAL A 128 1.42 -9.16 2.65
CA VAL A 128 0.69 -10.28 3.23
C VAL A 128 1.68 -11.24 3.90
N THR A 129 1.35 -11.69 5.11
CA THR A 129 2.09 -12.74 5.81
C THR A 129 1.83 -14.10 5.17
N LYS A 130 2.63 -15.13 5.49
CA LYS A 130 2.35 -16.51 5.05
C LYS A 130 0.98 -17.03 5.53
N GLN A 131 0.49 -16.49 6.65
CA GLN A 131 -0.80 -16.83 7.25
C GLN A 131 -1.99 -16.09 6.61
N GLY A 132 -1.73 -15.14 5.71
CA GLY A 132 -2.78 -14.36 5.04
C GLY A 132 -3.10 -13.01 5.70
N ASP A 133 -2.41 -12.63 6.78
CA ASP A 133 -2.62 -11.32 7.40
C ASP A 133 -2.09 -10.22 6.50
N ARG A 134 -2.97 -9.28 6.15
CA ARG A 134 -2.64 -8.16 5.27
C ARG A 134 -2.21 -6.93 6.07
N LYS A 135 -1.10 -6.34 5.65
CA LYS A 135 -0.56 -5.06 6.15
C LYS A 135 -0.50 -4.09 4.97
N GLN A 136 -1.30 -3.04 5.01
CA GLN A 136 -1.36 -2.06 3.93
C GLN A 136 -1.46 -0.65 4.47
N GLY A 137 -0.94 0.32 3.72
CA GLY A 137 -0.91 1.70 4.17
C GLY A 137 -0.25 2.65 3.18
N THR A 138 -0.15 3.89 3.62
CA THR A 138 0.70 4.91 3.00
C THR A 138 1.81 5.28 3.97
N PHE A 139 2.91 5.84 3.46
CA PHE A 139 4.01 6.30 4.30
C PHE A 139 4.65 7.56 3.74
N ARG A 140 5.35 8.27 4.63
CA ARG A 140 6.27 9.36 4.29
C ARG A 140 7.59 9.13 5.02
N ALA A 141 8.57 8.59 4.30
CA ALA A 141 9.86 8.20 4.86
C ALA A 141 10.82 9.38 4.92
N ILE A 142 11.49 9.53 6.06
CA ILE A 142 12.54 10.54 6.26
C ILE A 142 13.92 9.88 6.15
N TRP A 143 14.81 10.49 5.37
CA TRP A 143 16.19 10.07 5.27
C TRP A 143 16.89 10.17 6.63
N LYS A 144 17.57 9.09 7.02
CA LYS A 144 18.52 9.13 8.14
C LYS A 144 19.96 9.19 7.62
N PRO A 145 20.89 9.67 8.45
CA PRO A 145 22.30 9.75 8.06
C PRO A 145 22.81 8.43 7.46
N ASN A 146 23.54 8.54 6.36
CA ASN A 146 24.12 7.40 5.68
C ASN A 146 25.26 6.82 6.54
N SER A 147 25.17 5.52 6.86
CA SER A 147 26.26 4.77 7.50
C SER A 147 26.71 3.55 6.68
N ALA A 148 26.13 3.33 5.49
CA ALA A 148 26.46 2.20 4.64
C ALA A 148 27.62 2.58 3.71
N LEU A 149 28.73 1.87 3.82
CA LEU A 149 29.81 1.85 2.83
C LEU A 149 29.75 0.47 2.16
N CYS A 150 29.35 0.44 0.89
CA CYS A 150 29.35 -0.77 0.07
C CYS A 150 30.58 -0.70 -0.85
N GLY A 151 31.33 -1.80 -1.02
CA GLY A 151 32.55 -1.84 -1.82
C GLY A 151 33.54 -2.94 -1.42
#